data_AF-A0A853GKB4-F1
#
_entry.id   AF-A0A853GKB4-F1
#
_cell.length_a   1.000
_cell.length_b   1.000
_cell.length_c   1.000
_cell.angle_alpha   90.00
_cell.angle_beta   90.00
_cell.angle_gamma   90.00
#
_symmetry.space_group_name_H-M   'P 1'
#
loop_
_entity.id
_entity.type
_entity.pdbx_description
1 polymer ?
#
loop_
_entity_poly.entity_id
_entity_poly.type
_entity_poly.pdbx_seq_one_letter_code
_entity_poly.pdbx_strand_id
1 'polypeptide(L)'
;MATGPNQVWSWDITFLPSAVRGHFHRLYMITDVYSRLIVGWEIHPDESAAHAAQLIGKACLRHGVRQDQLVLHSDNGSPMKGAT
;
A
#
# COMPACT_ATOMS: atom_id res chain seq x y z
N MET A 1 2.14 8.98 16.25
CA MET A 1 3.22 7.98 16.18
C MET A 1 2.63 6.61 16.48
N ALA A 2 3.00 5.56 15.75
CA ALA A 2 2.52 4.19 16.00
C ALA A 2 3.22 3.62 17.25
N THR A 3 2.45 2.96 18.12
CA THR A 3 2.93 2.31 19.35
C THR A 3 2.93 0.79 19.27
N GLY A 4 2.36 0.21 18.21
CA GLY A 4 2.35 -1.22 17.94
C GLY A 4 2.08 -1.56 16.47
N PRO A 5 2.19 -2.85 16.09
CA PRO A 5 1.94 -3.30 14.73
C PRO A 5 0.47 -3.10 14.33
N ASN A 6 0.22 -2.95 13.04
CA ASN A 6 -1.10 -2.82 12.42
C ASN A 6 -1.93 -1.60 12.85
N GLN A 7 -1.26 -0.56 13.34
CA GLN A 7 -1.89 0.73 13.66
C GLN A 7 -1.74 1.76 12.54
N VAL A 8 -0.58 1.78 11.90
CA VAL A 8 -0.27 2.73 10.82
C VAL A 8 0.48 1.98 9.71
N TRP A 9 -0.10 1.98 8.52
CA TRP A 9 0.56 1.49 7.32
C TRP A 9 0.94 2.67 6.43
N SER A 10 2.18 2.65 5.94
CA SER A 10 2.64 3.53 4.88
C SER A 10 2.56 2.76 3.57
N TRP A 11 2.14 3.42 2.50
CA TRP A 11 2.13 2.82 1.17
C TRP A 11 2.65 3.78 0.12
N ASP A 12 3.24 3.23 -0.92
CA ASP A 12 3.77 3.95 -2.06
C ASP A 12 3.63 3.13 -3.35
N ILE A 13 3.86 3.83 -4.46
CA ILE A 13 3.93 3.23 -5.79
C ILE A 13 5.27 3.64 -6.37
N THR A 14 6.06 2.65 -6.79
CA THR A 14 7.37 2.89 -7.41
C THR A 14 7.48 2.22 -8.78
N PHE A 15 8.38 2.75 -9.60
CA PHE A 15 8.64 2.23 -10.94
C PHE A 15 9.52 0.99 -10.85
N LEU A 16 9.03 -0.13 -11.38
CA LEU A 16 9.80 -1.36 -11.51
C LEU A 16 10.25 -1.54 -12.96
N PRO A 17 11.56 -1.58 -13.25
CA PRO A 17 12.04 -1.81 -14.61
C PRO A 17 11.63 -3.20 -15.10
N SER A 18 11.25 -3.29 -16.37
CA SER A 18 11.01 -4.57 -17.04
C SER A 18 12.22 -4.99 -17.89
N ALA A 19 12.16 -6.19 -18.46
CA ALA A 19 13.17 -6.66 -19.41
C ALA A 19 13.17 -5.86 -20.74
N VAL A 20 12.08 -5.15 -21.05
CA VAL A 20 11.97 -4.33 -22.25
C VAL A 20 12.33 -2.88 -21.91
N ARG A 21 13.36 -2.35 -22.57
CA ARG A 21 13.80 -0.97 -22.37
C ARG A 21 12.63 0.00 -22.59
N GLY A 22 12.48 0.96 -21.67
CA GLY A 22 11.41 1.96 -21.71
C GLY A 22 10.06 1.47 -21.21
N HIS A 23 9.92 0.19 -20.86
CA HIS A 23 8.71 -0.35 -20.24
C HIS A 23 8.95 -0.55 -18.75
N PHE A 24 8.02 -0.02 -17.95
CA PHE A 24 8.08 -0.06 -16.50
C PHE A 24 6.74 -0.51 -15.95
N HIS A 25 6.77 -1.39 -14.97
CA HIS A 25 5.61 -1.71 -14.16
C HIS A 25 5.51 -0.77 -12.95
N ARG A 26 4.39 -0.84 -12.24
CA ARG A 26 4.14 -0.14 -10.99
C ARG A 26 4.10 -1.16 -9.88
N LEU A 27 5.08 -1.07 -8.98
CA LEU A 27 5.09 -1.84 -7.74
C LEU A 27 4.34 -1.03 -6.70
N TYR A 28 3.19 -1.55 -6.27
CA TYR A 28 2.45 -1.08 -5.12
C TYR A 28 2.99 -1.80 -3.89
N MET A 29 3.34 -1.06 -2.86
CA MET A 29 3.90 -1.64 -1.64
C MET A 29 3.27 -1.01 -0.41
N ILE A 30 2.94 -1.84 0.58
CA ILE A 30 2.39 -1.44 1.87
C ILE A 30 3.31 -1.96 2.96
N THR A 31 3.79 -1.05 3.80
CA THR A 31 4.69 -1.34 4.91
C THR A 31 4.05 -0.92 6.23
N ASP A 32 4.07 -1.81 7.22
CA ASP A 32 3.71 -1.47 8.58
C ASP A 32 4.80 -0.60 9.22
N VAL A 33 4.43 0.60 9.70
CA VAL A 33 5.40 1.60 10.15
C VAL A 33 6.13 1.16 11.42
N TYR A 34 5.47 0.41 12.30
CA TYR A 34 6.05 -0.03 13.57
C TYR A 34 7.01 -1.21 13.38
N SER A 35 6.56 -2.28 12.72
CA SER A 35 7.31 -3.53 12.56
C SER A 35 8.25 -3.55 11.36
N ARG A 36 8.10 -2.61 10.41
CA ARG A 36 8.80 -2.59 9.10
C ARG A 36 8.48 -3.78 8.20
N LEU A 37 7.45 -4.55 8.51
CA LEU A 37 7.00 -5.65 7.67
C LEU A 37 6.32 -5.13 6.40
N ILE A 38 6.64 -5.72 5.25
CA ILE A 38 5.84 -5.57 4.02
C ILE A 38 4.56 -6.38 4.21
N VAL A 39 3.45 -5.69 4.46
CA VAL A 39 2.15 -6.32 4.75
C VAL A 39 1.37 -6.65 3.47
N GLY A 40 1.69 -6.00 2.35
CA GLY A 40 1.13 -6.31 1.04
C GLY A 40 1.94 -5.65 -0.08
N TRP A 41 1.99 -6.31 -1.23
CA TRP A 41 2.56 -5.74 -2.45
C TRP A 41 1.93 -6.39 -3.68
N GLU A 42 1.83 -5.63 -4.78
CA GLU A 42 1.40 -6.11 -6.09
C GLU A 42 2.10 -5.35 -7.21
N ILE A 43 2.25 -5.96 -8.38
CA ILE A 43 2.82 -5.34 -9.57
C ILE A 43 1.73 -5.22 -10.63
N HIS A 44 1.55 -4.02 -11.17
CA HIS A 44 0.59 -3.72 -12.23
C HIS A 44 1.27 -3.02 -13.41
N PRO A 45 0.75 -3.16 -14.64
CA PRO A 45 1.29 -2.44 -15.80
C PRO A 45 1.12 -0.92 -15.68
N ASP A 46 0.03 -0.48 -15.05
CA ASP A 46 -0.39 0.92 -14.98
C ASP A 46 -0.70 1.35 -13.55
N GLU A 47 -0.71 2.66 -13.32
CA GLU A 47 -1.12 3.24 -12.04
C GLU A 47 -2.65 3.41 -12.00
N SER A 48 -3.31 2.78 -11.04
CA SER A 48 -4.73 2.90 -10.74
C SER A 48 -5.02 2.89 -9.23
N ALA A 49 -5.92 3.78 -8.80
CA ALA A 49 -6.44 3.80 -7.44
C ALA A 49 -7.21 2.50 -7.08
N ALA A 50 -7.78 1.81 -8.06
CA ALA A 50 -8.48 0.54 -7.84
C ALA A 50 -7.50 -0.56 -7.42
N HIS A 51 -6.29 -0.59 -7.99
CA HIS A 51 -5.25 -1.53 -7.60
C HIS A 51 -4.81 -1.30 -6.15
N ALA A 52 -4.61 -0.04 -5.75
CA ALA A 52 -4.31 0.31 -4.37
C ALA A 52 -5.42 -0.14 -3.41
N ALA A 53 -6.68 0.21 -3.70
CA ALA A 53 -7.81 -0.15 -2.85
C ALA A 53 -7.98 -1.67 -2.69
N GLN A 54 -7.83 -2.43 -3.78
CA GLN A 54 -7.88 -3.89 -3.74
C GLN A 54 -6.73 -4.49 -2.94
N LEU A 55 -5.50 -4.00 -3.15
CA LEU A 55 -4.33 -4.47 -2.40
C LEU A 55 -4.48 -4.20 -0.89
N ILE A 56 -4.92 -2.99 -0.52
CA ILE A 56 -5.18 -2.62 0.87
C ILE A 56 -6.23 -3.54 1.48
N GLY A 57 -7.35 -3.78 0.78
CA GLY A 57 -8.40 -4.68 1.25
C GLY A 57 -7.90 -6.11 1.48
N LYS A 58 -7.11 -6.66 0.54
CA LYS A 58 -6.50 -7.99 0.67
C LYS A 58 -5.51 -8.04 1.85
N ALA A 59 -4.69 -7.01 2.03
CA ALA A 59 -3.74 -6.92 3.13
C ALA A 59 -4.46 -6.85 4.48
N CYS A 60 -5.51 -6.03 4.60
CA CYS A 60 -6.36 -5.97 5.79
C CYS A 60 -6.94 -7.34 6.14
N LEU A 61 -7.53 -8.03 5.16
CA LEU A 61 -8.07 -9.38 5.38
C LEU A 61 -6.99 -10.37 5.84
N ARG A 62 -5.83 -10.36 5.19
CA ARG A 62 -4.71 -11.26 5.50
C ARG A 62 -4.16 -11.07 6.91
N HIS A 63 -4.06 -9.83 7.38
CA HIS A 63 -3.49 -9.48 8.68
C HIS A 63 -4.55 -9.33 9.78
N GLY A 64 -5.81 -9.65 9.50
CA GLY A 64 -6.91 -9.50 10.45
C GLY A 64 -7.13 -8.04 10.88
N VAL A 65 -6.86 -7.09 9.98
CA VAL A 65 -6.93 -5.67 10.26
C VAL A 65 -8.29 -5.09 9.91
N ARG A 66 -9.00 -4.54 10.89
CA ARG A 66 -10.26 -3.82 10.69
C ARG A 66 -10.00 -2.40 10.18
N GLN A 67 -10.97 -1.80 9.49
CA GLN A 67 -10.80 -0.45 8.94
C GLN A 67 -10.68 0.63 10.02
N ASP A 68 -11.33 0.46 11.17
CA ASP A 68 -11.36 1.42 12.27
C ASP A 68 -10.06 1.45 13.11
N GLN A 69 -9.20 0.45 12.97
CA GLN A 69 -7.94 0.35 13.72
C GLN A 69 -6.70 0.73 12.91
N LEU A 70 -6.86 1.06 11.63
CA LEU A 70 -5.75 1.30 10.70
C LEU A 70 -5.77 2.72 10.14
N VAL A 71 -4.66 3.44 10.32
CA VAL A 71 -4.39 4.68 9.58
C VAL A 71 -3.52 4.36 8.38
N LEU A 72 -3.97 4.76 7.19
CA LEU A 72 -3.20 4.68 5.96
C LEU A 72 -2.53 6.02 5.63
N HIS A 73 -1.22 5.97 5.38
CA HIS A 73 -0.42 7.12 4.97
C HIS A 73 0.15 6.91 3.57
N SER A 74 -0.17 7.79 2.63
CA SER A 74 0.45 7.82 1.30
C SER A 74 1.78 8.57 1.37
N ASP A 75 2.86 7.95 0.91
CA ASP A 75 4.19 8.58 0.92
C ASP A 75 4.37 9.63 -0.22
N ASN A 76 3.44 9.67 -1.20
CA ASN A 76 3.52 10.55 -2.38
C ASN A 76 2.51 11.74 -2.40
N GLY A 77 1.91 12.08 -1.25
CA GLY A 77 1.15 13.33 -1.08
C GLY A 77 -0.38 13.20 -1.15
N SER A 78 -1.02 14.08 -0.37
CA SER A 78 -2.40 14.16 0.14
C SER A 78 -3.04 12.86 0.66
N PRO A 79 -3.58 12.84 1.90
CA PRO A 79 -4.33 11.70 2.42
C PRO A 79 -5.51 11.38 1.48
N MET A 80 -5.52 10.20 0.87
CA MET A 80 -6.77 9.65 0.34
C MET A 80 -7.65 9.36 1.56
N LYS A 81 -8.56 10.29 1.88
CA LYS A 81 -9.74 9.97 2.67
C LYS A 81 -10.58 9.03 1.81
N GLY A 82 -10.46 7.72 2.05
CA GLY A 82 -11.42 6.77 1.51
C GLY A 82 -12.81 7.19 1.97
N ALA A 83 -13.60 7.72 1.03
CA ALA A 83 -14.99 8.01 1.29
C ALA A 83 -15.73 6.68 1.48
N THR A 84 -16.35 6.55 2.66
CA THR A 84 -17.55 5.77 3.03
C THR A 84 -17.74 4.37 2.44
#